data_AF-A0A6V8EZB8-F1
#
_entry.id   AF-A0A6V8EZB8-F1
#
_cell.length_a   1.000
_cell.length_b   1.000
_cell.length_c   1.000
_cell.angle_alpha   90.00
_cell.angle_beta   90.00
_cell.angle_gamma   90.00
#
_symmetry.space_group_name_H-M   'P 1'
#
loop_
_entity.id
_entity.type
_entity.pdbx_description
1 polymer ?
#
loop_
_entity_poly.entity_id
_entity_poly.type
_entity_poly.pdbx_seq_one_letter_code
_entity_poly.pdbx_strand_id
1 'polypeptide(L)'
;RRLSEYGFLFDAPIKPPQIFSWIQKAGDITQNEMYRTFNMGMGFAFVVPKKSVVSVLQMVNGAQVVGKVIKEPGAFLGDLEIV
;
A
#
# COMPACT_ATOMS: atom_id res chain seq x y z
N ARG A 1 18.51 -2.92 -7.37
CA ARG A 1 18.31 -4.26 -6.77
C ARG A 1 17.46 -4.06 -5.51
N ARG A 2 16.29 -4.71 -5.40
CA ARG A 2 15.49 -4.65 -4.14
C ARG A 2 16.38 -5.17 -2.99
N LEU A 3 16.31 -4.50 -1.84
CA LEU A 3 17.31 -4.62 -0.75
C LEU A 3 17.21 -5.92 0.07
N SER A 4 16.16 -6.73 -0.10
CA SER A 4 15.94 -7.94 0.71
C SER A 4 15.24 -9.06 -0.07
N GLU A 5 15.26 -10.27 0.49
CA GLU A 5 14.47 -11.43 0.03
C GLU A 5 12.99 -11.33 0.40
N TYR A 6 12.56 -10.26 1.06
CA TYR A 6 11.17 -10.04 1.44
C TYR A 6 10.52 -8.97 0.57
N GLY A 7 9.20 -9.05 0.46
CA GLY A 7 8.33 -8.06 -0.16
C GLY A 7 7.14 -7.71 0.71
N PHE A 8 6.19 -7.00 0.13
CA PHE A 8 5.02 -6.45 0.78
C PHE A 8 3.77 -6.79 -0.05
N LEU A 9 2.79 -7.43 0.60
CA LEU A 9 1.47 -7.64 0.03
C LEU A 9 0.48 -6.69 0.69
N PHE A 10 -0.11 -5.80 -0.11
CA PHE A 10 -1.23 -4.94 0.26
C PHE A 10 -2.54 -5.65 -0.10
N ASP A 11 -3.11 -6.39 0.86
CA ASP A 11 -4.37 -7.14 0.72
C ASP A 11 -5.59 -6.39 1.30
N ALA A 12 -5.37 -5.28 1.99
CA ALA A 12 -6.41 -4.41 2.54
C ALA A 12 -6.08 -2.92 2.35
N PRO A 13 -5.93 -2.44 1.10
CA PRO A 13 -5.54 -1.05 0.83
C PRO A 13 -6.59 -0.06 1.34
N ILE A 14 -6.14 1.11 1.81
CA ILE A 14 -7.03 2.21 2.19
C ILE A 14 -7.74 2.72 0.93
N LYS A 15 -9.02 3.09 1.07
CA LYS A 15 -9.79 3.72 -0.01
C LYS A 15 -9.11 5.02 -0.46
N PRO A 16 -8.72 5.16 -1.74
CA PRO A 16 -8.09 6.38 -2.22
C PRO A 16 -9.02 7.61 -2.10
N PRO A 17 -8.48 8.80 -1.76
CA PRO A 17 -9.18 10.06 -1.89
C PRO A 17 -9.79 10.27 -3.29
N GLN A 18 -10.95 10.94 -3.37
CA GLN A 18 -11.73 11.07 -4.62
C GLN A 18 -10.95 11.72 -5.77
N ILE A 19 -9.95 12.56 -5.47
CA ILE A 19 -9.09 13.18 -6.49
C ILE A 19 -8.38 12.13 -7.37
N PHE A 20 -7.99 10.99 -6.81
CA PHE A 20 -7.33 9.94 -7.60
C PHE A 20 -8.28 9.30 -8.60
N SER A 21 -9.55 9.11 -8.24
CA SER A 21 -10.57 8.63 -9.20
C SER A 21 -10.84 9.64 -10.30
N TRP A 22 -10.75 10.94 -10.01
CA TRP A 22 -10.85 11.99 -11.03
C TRP A 22 -9.64 11.98 -11.96
N ILE A 23 -8.42 11.97 -11.42
CA ILE A 23 -7.17 11.90 -12.20
C ILE A 23 -7.18 10.67 -13.11
N GLN A 24 -7.54 9.50 -12.57
CA GLN A 24 -7.58 8.26 -13.33
C GLN A 24 -8.49 8.36 -14.55
N LYS A 25 -9.70 8.91 -14.37
CA LYS A 25 -10.68 9.08 -15.45
C LYS A 25 -10.26 10.15 -16.45
N ALA A 26 -9.74 11.27 -15.97
CA ALA A 26 -9.36 12.40 -16.82
C ALA A 26 -8.14 12.08 -17.70
N GLY A 27 -7.24 11.23 -17.22
CA GLY A 27 -6.03 10.82 -17.94
C GLY A 27 -6.09 9.46 -18.61
N ASP A 28 -7.24 8.76 -18.56
CA ASP A 28 -7.39 7.37 -19.03
C ASP A 28 -6.28 6.43 -18.50
N ILE A 29 -6.01 6.51 -17.19
CA ILE A 29 -4.87 5.84 -16.55
C ILE A 29 -5.29 4.48 -16.01
N THR A 30 -4.47 3.45 -16.27
CA THR A 30 -4.72 2.11 -15.72
C THR A 30 -4.54 2.10 -14.20
N GLN A 31 -5.20 1.16 -13.51
CA GLN A 31 -5.02 1.03 -12.05
C GLN A 31 -3.54 0.77 -11.68
N ASN A 32 -2.82 0.00 -12.48
CA ASN A 32 -1.40 -0.29 -12.25
C ASN A 32 -0.55 0.97 -12.28
N GLU A 33 -0.77 1.84 -13.27
CA GLU A 33 -0.06 3.11 -13.39
C GLU A 33 -0.43 4.07 -12.25
N MET A 34 -1.71 4.08 -11.83
CA MET A 34 -2.13 4.87 -10.66
C MET A 34 -1.33 4.52 -9.41
N TYR A 35 -1.14 3.22 -9.11
CA TYR A 35 -0.35 2.77 -7.95
C TYR A 35 1.16 2.88 -8.14
N ARG A 36 1.66 2.90 -9.40
CA ARG A 36 3.08 3.15 -9.70
C ARG A 36 3.47 4.60 -9.51
N THR A 37 2.56 5.53 -9.77
CA THR A 37 2.85 6.97 -9.76
C THR A 37 2.37 7.68 -8.51
N PHE A 38 1.22 7.28 -7.96
CA PHE A 38 0.60 7.95 -6.83
C PHE A 38 0.59 7.06 -5.58
N ASN A 39 0.62 7.70 -4.41
CA ASN A 39 0.49 6.99 -3.14
C ASN A 39 -0.92 6.41 -2.89
N MET A 40 -1.91 6.81 -3.69
CA MET A 40 -3.30 6.36 -3.60
C MET A 40 -3.91 6.53 -2.19
N GLY A 41 -3.46 7.54 -1.44
CA GLY A 41 -3.89 7.82 -0.06
C GLY A 41 -3.02 7.18 1.04
N MET A 42 -2.06 6.33 0.69
CA MET A 42 -1.12 5.70 1.62
C MET A 42 0.24 6.41 1.57
N GLY A 43 0.32 7.61 2.18
CA GLY A 43 1.52 8.45 2.13
C GLY A 43 2.65 8.02 3.08
N PHE A 44 2.35 7.23 4.11
CA PHE A 44 3.32 6.74 5.09
C PHE A 44 2.97 5.32 5.53
N ALA A 45 3.99 4.51 5.80
CA ALA A 45 3.82 3.13 6.23
C ALA A 45 4.73 2.80 7.42
N PHE A 46 4.21 2.00 8.35
CA PHE A 46 4.97 1.40 9.43
C PHE A 46 5.09 -0.10 9.19
N VAL A 47 6.30 -0.64 9.27
CA VAL A 47 6.55 -2.10 9.24
C VAL A 47 6.86 -2.53 10.66
N VAL A 48 5.95 -3.28 11.27
CA VAL A 48 6.06 -3.67 12.69
C VAL A 48 5.80 -5.16 12.89
N PRO A 49 6.36 -5.77 13.97
CA PRO A 49 5.97 -7.10 14.39
C PRO A 49 4.46 -7.18 14.66
N LYS A 50 3.84 -8.33 14.37
CA LYS A 50 2.39 -8.54 14.59
C LYS A 50 1.92 -8.17 15.99
N LYS A 51 2.75 -8.41 17.02
CA LYS A 51 2.47 -8.08 18.42
C LYS A 51 2.35 -6.57 18.70
N SER A 52 2.93 -5.73 17.85
CA SER A 52 2.95 -4.27 18.02
C SER A 52 1.80 -3.56 17.30
N VAL A 53 1.02 -4.28 16.48
CA VAL A 53 -0.05 -3.69 15.65
C VAL A 53 -1.06 -2.91 16.50
N VAL A 54 -1.56 -3.51 17.58
CA VAL A 54 -2.57 -2.86 18.45
C VAL A 54 -2.04 -1.57 19.04
N SER A 55 -0.81 -1.57 19.55
CA SER A 55 -0.19 -0.38 20.12
C SER A 55 -0.04 0.74 19.09
N VAL A 56 0.38 0.41 17.87
CA VAL A 56 0.53 1.41 16.79
C VAL A 56 -0.82 2.01 16.40
N LEU A 57 -1.86 1.18 16.25
CA LEU A 57 -3.21 1.65 15.90
C LEU A 57 -3.80 2.58 16.97
N GLN A 58 -3.45 2.36 18.25
CA GLN A 58 -3.87 3.24 19.34
C GLN A 58 -3.08 4.56 19.38
N MET A 59 -1.81 4.55 19.01
CA MET A 59 -0.94 5.74 19.03
C MET A 59 -1.12 6.63 17.80
N VAL A 60 -1.43 6.05 16.64
CA VAL A 60 -1.48 6.77 15.37
C VAL A 60 -2.92 6.82 14.88
N ASN A 61 -3.58 7.96 15.11
CA ASN A 61 -4.95 8.16 14.67
C ASN A 61 -5.09 7.99 13.14
N GLY A 62 -6.08 7.21 12.72
CA GLY A 62 -6.33 6.93 11.30
C GLY A 62 -5.42 5.89 10.66
N ALA A 63 -4.47 5.30 11.40
CA ALA A 63 -3.68 4.18 10.90
C ALA A 63 -4.56 2.95 10.69
N GLN A 64 -4.22 2.16 9.66
CA GLN A 64 -4.90 0.91 9.33
C GLN A 64 -3.86 -0.16 9.00
N VAL A 65 -4.21 -1.42 9.26
CA VAL A 65 -3.41 -2.55 8.75
C VAL A 65 -3.77 -2.72 7.28
N VAL A 66 -2.81 -2.47 6.41
CA VAL A 66 -3.03 -2.46 4.94
C VAL A 66 -2.46 -3.69 4.23
N GLY A 67 -1.72 -4.53 4.96
CA GLY A 67 -0.97 -5.62 4.36
C GLY A 67 -0.01 -6.32 5.31
N LYS A 68 0.92 -7.06 4.72
CA LYS A 68 1.92 -7.89 5.42
C LYS A 68 3.22 -8.01 4.63
N VAL A 69 4.31 -8.31 5.35
CA VAL A 69 5.58 -8.70 4.75
C VAL A 69 5.50 -10.16 4.29
N ILE A 70 5.99 -10.44 3.08
CA ILE A 70 5.99 -11.77 2.47
C ILE A 70 7.40 -12.17 2.03
N LYS A 71 7.63 -13.46 1.76
CA LYS A 71 8.91 -13.99 1.26
C LYS A 71 9.17 -13.74 -0.22
N GLU A 72 8.16 -13.32 -0.96
CA GLU A 72 8.32 -12.99 -2.37
C GLU A 72 8.79 -11.55 -2.48
N PRO A 73 9.97 -11.27 -3.09
CA PRO A 73 10.46 -9.90 -3.20
C PRO A 73 9.56 -9.06 -4.10
N GLY A 74 9.09 -7.90 -3.61
CA GLY A 74 8.29 -6.96 -4.39
C GLY A 74 7.22 -6.23 -3.63
N ALA A 75 6.47 -5.39 -4.31
CA ALA A 75 5.25 -4.80 -3.79
C ALA A 75 4.05 -5.27 -4.61
N PHE A 76 3.08 -5.86 -3.94
CA PHE A 76 1.91 -6.48 -4.55
C PHE A 76 0.63 -5.86 -4.01
N LEU A 77 -0.33 -5.59 -4.89
CA LEU A 77 -1.69 -5.18 -4.55
C LEU A 77 -2.64 -6.30 -4.97
N GLY A 78 -3.05 -7.14 -4.01
CA GLY A 78 -3.65 -8.43 -4.36
C GLY A 78 -2.70 -9.25 -5.22
N ASP A 79 -3.16 -9.66 -6.42
CA ASP A 79 -2.37 -10.47 -7.36
C ASP A 79 -1.49 -9.63 -8.31
N LEU A 80 -1.53 -8.30 -8.19
CA LEU A 80 -0.84 -7.39 -9.08
C LEU A 80 0.51 -6.93 -8.51
N GLU A 81 1.62 -7.12 -9.24
CA GLU A 81 2.91 -6.50 -8.90
C GLU A 81 2.92 -5.01 -9.30
N ILE A 82 3.06 -4.13 -8.32
CA ILE A 82 3.02 -2.66 -8.52
C ILE A 82 4.41 -2.03 -8.54
N VAL A 83 5.40 -2.58 -7.82
CA VAL A 83 6.77 -2.04 -7.78
C VAL A 83 7.78 -3.14 -7.68
#